data_AF-A0A7W4ULR3-F1
#
_entry.id   AF-A0A7W4ULR3-F1
#
_cell.length_a   1.000
_cell.length_b   1.000
_cell.length_c   1.000
_cell.angle_alpha   90.00
_cell.angle_beta   90.00
_cell.angle_gamma   90.00
#
_symmetry.space_group_name_H-M   'P 1'
#
loop_
_entity.id
_entity.type
_entity.pdbx_description
1 polymer ?
#
loop_
_entity_poly.entity_id
_entity_poly.type
_entity_poly.pdbx_seq_one_letter_code
_entity_poly.pdbx_strand_id
1 'polypeptide(L)'
;MSKLSEKAKAATREHKDVDVLFDRELLGEQKRLAHAALTAQKAYQASTEEGFDGDPRFALHAYQEASTRLEEFLATIRDEFVVIRVVEVPDHEWRAVKARNPLPEDKDSWNTLDRQYGLNAIASTKAALELTALEVERDEDGHETTEKPSAEVWAEVFQNLSSGDLTSLVLAQIELNETVYVGGYAAAKKG
;
A
#
# COMPACT_ATOMS: atom_id res chain seq x y z
N MET A 1 -29.12 16.31 8.33
CA MET A 1 -28.40 15.65 9.44
C MET A 1 -27.60 16.70 10.21
N SER A 2 -27.30 16.48 11.50
CA SER A 2 -26.50 17.41 12.30
C SER A 2 -25.02 17.34 11.90
N LYS A 3 -24.35 18.50 11.74
CA LYS A 3 -22.90 18.60 11.48
C LYS A 3 -22.07 17.81 12.50
N LEU A 4 -22.56 17.67 13.73
CA LEU A 4 -21.88 16.93 14.80
C LEU A 4 -21.97 15.41 14.59
N SER A 5 -23.08 14.92 14.03
CA SER A 5 -23.26 13.50 13.71
C SER A 5 -22.42 13.06 12.51
N GLU A 6 -22.21 13.92 11.52
CA GLU A 6 -21.32 13.64 10.39
C GLU A 6 -19.86 13.64 10.83
N LYS A 7 -19.45 14.62 11.64
CA LYS A 7 -18.10 14.65 12.23
C LYS A 7 -17.84 13.44 13.14
N ALA A 8 -18.79 13.05 13.98
CA ALA A 8 -18.65 11.87 14.84
C ALA A 8 -18.54 10.57 14.01
N LYS A 9 -19.36 10.43 12.94
CA LYS A 9 -19.26 9.27 12.04
C LYS A 9 -17.97 9.22 11.24
N ALA A 10 -17.35 10.35 10.93
CA ALA A 10 -16.04 10.38 10.27
C ALA A 10 -14.93 9.99 11.27
N ALA A 11 -15.03 10.44 12.51
CA ALA A 11 -14.06 10.14 13.58
C ALA A 11 -14.08 8.67 14.06
N THR A 12 -15.18 7.93 13.83
CA THR A 12 -15.32 6.53 14.27
C THR A 12 -15.05 5.51 13.17
N ARG A 13 -14.71 5.93 11.95
CA ARG A 13 -14.42 4.99 10.85
C ARG A 13 -13.05 4.37 11.03
N GLU A 14 -12.94 3.10 10.67
CA GLU A 14 -11.65 2.43 10.64
C GLU A 14 -10.75 3.11 9.59
N HIS A 15 -9.46 3.17 9.87
CA HIS A 15 -8.49 3.76 8.96
C HIS A 15 -7.14 3.04 9.04
N LYS A 16 -6.32 3.23 8.01
CA LYS A 16 -4.94 2.79 7.92
C LYS A 16 -4.08 3.91 7.36
N ASP A 17 -2.98 4.20 8.03
CA ASP A 17 -2.01 5.19 7.59
C ASP A 17 -0.98 4.49 6.69
N VAL A 18 -0.73 5.08 5.52
CA VAL A 18 0.21 4.57 4.52
C VAL A 18 1.22 5.67 4.22
N ASP A 19 2.49 5.38 4.48
CA ASP A 19 3.60 6.26 4.15
C ASP A 19 3.88 6.20 2.64
N VAL A 20 3.96 7.37 1.99
CA VAL A 20 4.19 7.51 0.55
C VAL A 20 5.34 8.47 0.30
N LEU A 21 6.27 8.09 -0.57
CA LEU A 21 7.42 8.91 -0.94
C LEU A 21 7.25 9.43 -2.38
N PHE A 22 7.13 10.75 -2.53
CA PHE A 22 6.97 11.40 -3.83
C PHE A 22 8.30 11.82 -4.47
N ASP A 23 9.35 12.00 -3.68
CA ASP A 23 10.68 12.33 -4.20
C ASP A 23 11.25 11.14 -4.99
N ARG A 24 11.44 11.35 -6.30
CA ARG A 24 11.88 10.30 -7.22
C ARG A 24 13.35 9.93 -7.05
N GLU A 25 14.18 10.85 -6.58
CA GLU A 25 15.60 10.60 -6.33
C GLU A 25 15.73 9.72 -5.07
N LEU A 26 15.07 10.11 -3.98
CA LEU A 26 15.05 9.33 -2.75
C LEU A 26 14.41 7.96 -2.96
N LEU A 27 13.31 7.88 -3.72
CA LEU A 27 12.69 6.62 -4.09
C LEU A 27 13.61 5.73 -4.94
N GLY A 28 14.38 6.33 -5.84
CA GLY A 28 15.38 5.62 -6.66
C GLY A 28 16.45 4.97 -5.78
N GLU A 29 16.95 5.73 -4.80
CA GLU A 29 17.94 5.25 -3.84
C GLU A 29 17.36 4.18 -2.90
N GLN A 30 16.15 4.40 -2.38
CA GLN A 30 15.41 3.42 -1.58
C GLN A 30 15.29 2.08 -2.31
N LYS A 31 14.88 2.12 -3.59
CA LYS A 31 14.75 0.91 -4.43
C LYS A 31 16.07 0.22 -4.64
N ARG A 32 17.15 0.98 -4.87
CA ARG A 32 18.50 0.43 -5.05
C ARG A 32 18.97 -0.30 -3.79
N LEU A 33 18.80 0.32 -2.63
CA LEU A 33 19.17 -0.26 -1.33
C LEU A 33 18.29 -1.47 -0.98
N ALA A 34 16.98 -1.37 -1.18
CA ALA A 34 16.05 -2.48 -0.98
C ALA A 34 16.35 -3.67 -1.90
N HIS A 35 16.70 -3.41 -3.16
CA HIS A 35 17.11 -4.46 -4.09
C HIS A 35 18.42 -5.14 -3.66
N ALA A 36 19.40 -4.37 -3.17
CA ALA A 36 20.64 -4.91 -2.63
C ALA A 36 20.37 -5.80 -1.41
N ALA A 37 19.55 -5.35 -0.47
CA ALA A 37 19.16 -6.12 0.72
C ALA A 37 18.41 -7.40 0.35
N LEU A 38 17.42 -7.34 -0.56
CA LEU A 38 16.69 -8.51 -1.05
C LEU A 38 17.60 -9.51 -1.77
N THR A 39 18.53 -9.02 -2.58
CA THR A 39 19.49 -9.89 -3.28
C THR A 39 20.41 -10.59 -2.29
N ALA A 40 20.94 -9.87 -1.30
CA ALA A 40 21.76 -10.45 -0.24
C ALA A 40 20.96 -11.45 0.63
N GLN A 41 19.68 -11.16 0.91
CA GLN A 41 18.78 -12.07 1.62
C GLN A 41 18.61 -13.40 0.86
N LYS A 42 18.35 -13.34 -0.45
CA LYS A 42 18.23 -14.53 -1.30
C LYS A 42 19.53 -15.32 -1.35
N ALA A 43 20.68 -14.65 -1.43
CA ALA A 43 21.98 -15.29 -1.39
C ALA A 43 22.22 -15.99 -0.04
N TYR A 44 21.82 -15.36 1.07
CA TYR A 44 21.88 -15.98 2.39
C TYR A 44 20.97 -17.21 2.47
N GLN A 45 19.72 -17.13 2.00
CA GLN A 45 18.81 -18.28 1.97
C GLN A 45 19.42 -19.45 1.19
N ALA A 46 19.94 -19.20 -0.02
CA ALA A 46 20.63 -20.23 -0.80
C ALA A 46 21.86 -20.81 -0.07
N SER A 47 22.59 -20.00 0.69
CA SER A 47 23.74 -20.48 1.48
C SER A 47 23.37 -21.40 2.65
N THR A 48 22.09 -21.44 3.03
CA THR A 48 21.56 -22.33 4.08
C THR A 48 20.98 -23.63 3.54
N GLU A 49 20.94 -23.80 2.21
CA GLU A 49 20.45 -25.02 1.57
C GLU A 49 21.49 -26.15 1.62
N GLU A 50 21.01 -27.40 1.61
CA GLU A 50 21.86 -28.58 1.65
C GLU A 50 22.71 -28.67 0.36
N GLY A 51 24.02 -28.85 0.50
CA GLY A 51 24.97 -28.95 -0.62
C GLY A 51 25.65 -27.64 -1.03
N PHE A 52 25.48 -26.56 -0.27
CA PHE A 52 26.25 -25.33 -0.47
C PHE A 52 27.74 -25.52 -0.11
N ASP A 53 28.63 -25.24 -1.07
CA ASP A 53 30.09 -25.45 -0.95
C ASP A 53 30.85 -24.22 -0.39
N GLY A 54 30.12 -23.22 0.11
CA GLY A 54 30.69 -21.98 0.67
C GLY A 54 30.44 -21.81 2.17
N ASP A 55 31.09 -20.81 2.78
CA ASP A 55 30.84 -20.44 4.19
C ASP A 55 29.63 -19.49 4.29
N PRO A 56 28.51 -19.91 4.91
CA PRO A 56 27.28 -19.12 4.99
C PRO A 56 27.44 -17.80 5.76
N ARG A 57 28.49 -17.66 6.58
CA ARG A 57 28.75 -16.46 7.37
C ARG A 57 29.00 -15.23 6.49
N PHE A 58 29.59 -15.41 5.32
CA PHE A 58 29.81 -14.29 4.39
C PHE A 58 28.50 -13.76 3.81
N ALA A 59 27.59 -14.65 3.40
CA ALA A 59 26.28 -14.27 2.88
C ALA A 59 25.41 -13.63 3.97
N LEU A 60 25.47 -14.14 5.20
CA LEU A 60 24.81 -13.53 6.36
C LEU A 60 25.33 -12.11 6.63
N HIS A 61 26.66 -11.91 6.66
CA HIS A 61 27.25 -10.59 6.88
C HIS A 61 26.85 -9.60 5.77
N ALA A 62 26.88 -10.02 4.50
CA ALA A 62 26.45 -9.18 3.38
C ALA A 62 24.97 -8.78 3.49
N TYR A 63 24.10 -9.69 3.93
CA TYR A 63 22.69 -9.39 4.19
C TYR A 63 22.50 -8.41 5.35
N GLN A 64 23.24 -8.58 6.45
CA GLN A 64 23.19 -7.67 7.59
C GLN A 64 23.64 -6.26 7.18
N GLU A 65 24.77 -6.14 6.49
CA GLU A 65 25.29 -4.84 6.02
C GLU A 65 24.31 -4.14 5.07
N ALA A 66 23.74 -4.87 4.12
CA ALA A 66 22.77 -4.31 3.17
C ALA A 66 21.47 -3.87 3.86
N SER A 67 20.99 -4.65 4.83
CA SER A 67 19.80 -4.32 5.63
C SER A 67 20.04 -3.09 6.50
N THR A 68 21.17 -3.01 7.21
CA THR A 68 21.53 -1.84 8.02
C THR A 68 21.63 -0.57 7.18
N ARG A 69 22.26 -0.63 5.99
CA ARG A 69 22.30 0.55 5.10
C ARG A 69 20.92 1.01 4.66
N LEU A 70 20.01 0.07 4.37
CA LEU A 70 18.64 0.41 4.01
C LEU A 70 17.92 1.06 5.20
N GLU A 71 18.04 0.49 6.40
CA GLU A 71 17.43 1.02 7.62
C GLU A 71 17.95 2.43 7.96
N GLU A 72 19.27 2.63 7.89
CA GLU A 72 19.91 3.93 8.09
C GLU A 72 19.38 4.95 7.07
N PHE A 73 19.31 4.58 5.79
CA PHE A 73 18.76 5.46 4.76
C PHE A 73 17.30 5.82 5.03
N LEU A 74 16.45 4.84 5.32
CA LEU A 74 15.03 5.07 5.66
C LEU A 74 14.87 5.98 6.88
N ALA A 75 15.77 5.89 7.85
CA ALA A 75 15.78 6.79 9.00
C ALA A 75 16.15 8.23 8.60
N THR A 76 17.06 8.42 7.63
CA THR A 76 17.44 9.77 7.16
C THR A 76 16.37 10.48 6.34
N ILE A 77 15.50 9.73 5.66
CA ILE A 77 14.44 10.29 4.80
C ILE A 77 13.07 10.21 5.45
N ARG A 78 13.00 9.96 6.77
CA ARG A 78 11.73 9.72 7.47
C ARG A 78 10.74 10.87 7.32
N ASP A 79 11.24 12.10 7.37
CA ASP A 79 10.44 13.31 7.30
C ASP A 79 10.01 13.66 5.86
N GLU A 80 10.51 12.91 4.86
CA GLU A 80 10.18 13.07 3.45
C GLU A 80 8.95 12.24 3.03
N PHE A 81 8.47 11.36 3.92
CA PHE A 81 7.27 10.58 3.67
C PHE A 81 6.02 11.40 3.98
N VAL A 82 5.09 11.41 3.04
CA VAL A 82 3.73 11.92 3.24
C VAL A 82 2.87 10.77 3.73
N VAL A 83 2.11 11.00 4.80
CA VAL A 83 1.21 10.00 5.37
C VAL A 83 -0.18 10.17 4.77
N ILE A 84 -0.63 9.17 4.02
CA ILE A 84 -2.01 9.08 3.52
C ILE A 84 -2.82 8.19 4.45
N ARG A 85 -3.78 8.77 5.15
CA ARG A 85 -4.78 8.05 5.94
C ARG A 85 -5.90 7.57 5.05
N VAL A 86 -5.88 6.27 4.75
CA VAL A 86 -6.94 5.55 4.05
C VAL A 86 -8.07 5.31 5.03
N VAL A 87 -9.25 5.87 4.76
CA VAL A 87 -10.42 5.75 5.62
C VAL A 87 -11.43 4.80 5.00
N GLU A 88 -12.04 3.95 5.83
CA GLU A 88 -13.16 3.08 5.47
C GLU A 88 -14.23 3.84 4.67
N VAL A 89 -14.65 3.24 3.56
CA VAL A 89 -15.74 3.71 2.71
C VAL A 89 -17.01 2.99 3.15
N PRO A 90 -18.11 3.72 3.42
CA PRO A 90 -19.38 3.09 3.75
C PRO A 90 -19.78 2.06 2.69
N ASP A 91 -20.27 0.89 3.11
CA ASP A 91 -20.55 -0.26 2.21
C ASP A 91 -21.36 0.10 0.94
N HIS A 92 -22.35 0.99 1.05
CA HIS A 92 -23.13 1.45 -0.11
C HIS A 92 -22.31 2.28 -1.11
N GLU A 93 -21.41 3.14 -0.64
CA GLU A 93 -20.48 3.90 -1.47
C GLU A 93 -19.42 2.98 -2.07
N TRP A 94 -18.92 2.01 -1.30
CA TRP A 94 -17.93 1.03 -1.78
C TRP A 94 -18.50 0.18 -2.92
N ARG A 95 -19.75 -0.29 -2.80
CA ARG A 95 -20.45 -0.98 -3.90
C ARG A 95 -20.59 -0.10 -5.13
N ALA A 96 -20.89 1.19 -4.95
CA ALA A 96 -20.98 2.14 -6.05
C ALA A 96 -19.62 2.38 -6.74
N VAL A 97 -18.53 2.44 -5.97
CA VAL A 97 -17.16 2.52 -6.49
C VAL A 97 -16.83 1.29 -7.33
N LYS A 98 -17.09 0.08 -6.84
CA LYS A 98 -16.86 -1.17 -7.58
C LYS A 98 -17.69 -1.22 -8.87
N ALA A 99 -18.96 -0.83 -8.81
CA ALA A 99 -19.85 -0.83 -9.98
C ALA A 99 -19.41 0.17 -11.07
N ARG A 100 -18.82 1.31 -10.67
CA ARG A 100 -18.27 2.30 -11.61
C ARG A 100 -16.95 1.88 -12.25
N ASN A 101 -16.22 0.98 -11.61
CA ASN A 101 -14.92 0.50 -12.05
C ASN A 101 -14.97 -1.01 -12.29
N PRO A 102 -15.73 -1.48 -13.29
CA PRO A 102 -15.77 -2.91 -13.60
C PRO A 102 -14.38 -3.42 -13.99
N LEU A 103 -14.17 -4.71 -13.76
CA LEU A 103 -13.02 -5.40 -14.32
C LEU A 103 -13.03 -5.27 -15.86
N PRO A 104 -11.87 -5.13 -16.49
CA PRO A 104 -11.77 -5.20 -17.95
C PRO A 104 -12.40 -6.50 -18.47
N GLU A 105 -13.07 -6.44 -19.62
CA GLU A 105 -13.66 -7.64 -20.24
C GLU A 105 -12.59 -8.66 -20.65
N ASP A 106 -11.43 -8.16 -21.09
CA ASP A 106 -10.26 -8.97 -21.39
C ASP A 106 -9.57 -9.41 -20.10
N LYS A 107 -9.56 -10.72 -19.84
CA LYS A 107 -8.94 -11.32 -18.66
C LYS A 107 -7.42 -11.31 -18.71
N ASP A 108 -6.82 -11.16 -19.88
CA ASP A 108 -5.36 -11.12 -20.01
C ASP A 108 -4.80 -9.78 -19.55
N SER A 109 -5.61 -8.72 -19.54
CA SER A 109 -5.23 -7.41 -19.01
C SER A 109 -5.31 -7.31 -17.49
N TRP A 110 -5.79 -8.36 -16.79
CA TRP A 110 -5.96 -8.33 -15.34
C TRP A 110 -4.61 -8.45 -14.64
N ASN A 111 -4.32 -7.48 -13.77
CA ASN A 111 -3.13 -7.53 -12.92
C ASN A 111 -3.31 -8.56 -11.78
N THR A 112 -2.25 -8.80 -11.00
CA THR A 112 -2.27 -9.78 -9.90
C THR A 112 -3.35 -9.47 -8.85
N LEU A 113 -3.52 -8.20 -8.48
CA LEU A 113 -4.48 -7.77 -7.46
C LEU A 113 -5.91 -7.88 -7.99
N ASP A 114 -6.14 -7.55 -9.26
CA ASP A 114 -7.44 -7.73 -9.92
C ASP A 114 -7.91 -9.19 -9.84
N ARG A 115 -6.99 -10.12 -10.11
CA ARG A 115 -7.24 -11.57 -10.03
C ARG A 115 -7.49 -12.02 -8.60
N GLN A 116 -6.74 -11.50 -7.64
CA GLN A 116 -6.83 -11.87 -6.24
C GLN A 116 -8.16 -11.43 -5.62
N TYR A 117 -8.62 -10.22 -5.93
CA TYR A 117 -9.79 -9.61 -5.28
C TYR A 117 -11.06 -9.63 -6.13
N GLY A 118 -10.97 -10.01 -7.41
CA GLY A 118 -12.14 -10.10 -8.29
C GLY A 118 -12.80 -8.75 -8.57
N LEU A 119 -12.02 -7.67 -8.54
CA LEU A 119 -12.44 -6.30 -8.82
C LEU A 119 -11.28 -5.52 -9.46
N ASN A 120 -11.55 -4.43 -10.17
CA ASN A 120 -10.50 -3.57 -10.71
C ASN A 120 -9.81 -2.82 -9.56
N ALA A 121 -8.74 -3.40 -9.02
CA ALA A 121 -8.18 -3.03 -7.72
C ALA A 121 -7.65 -1.59 -7.75
N ILE A 122 -6.88 -1.26 -8.78
CA ILE A 122 -6.29 0.07 -8.92
C ILE A 122 -7.36 1.14 -9.14
N ALA A 123 -8.28 0.95 -10.09
CA ALA A 123 -9.27 1.98 -10.40
C ALA A 123 -10.26 2.18 -9.24
N SER A 124 -10.66 1.10 -8.57
CA SER A 124 -11.56 1.17 -7.42
C SER A 124 -10.87 1.86 -6.23
N THR A 125 -9.59 1.55 -5.96
CA THR A 125 -8.85 2.23 -4.90
C THR A 125 -8.68 3.72 -5.19
N LYS A 126 -8.31 4.12 -6.41
CA LYS A 126 -8.19 5.55 -6.75
C LYS A 126 -9.49 6.31 -6.48
N ALA A 127 -10.61 5.77 -6.95
CA ALA A 127 -11.92 6.36 -6.72
C ALA A 127 -12.32 6.39 -5.24
N ALA A 128 -11.92 5.39 -4.44
CA ALA A 128 -12.18 5.37 -3.01
C ALA A 128 -11.34 6.40 -2.24
N LEU A 129 -10.05 6.52 -2.55
CA LEU A 129 -9.16 7.49 -1.91
C LEU A 129 -9.64 8.93 -2.16
N GLU A 130 -10.06 9.26 -3.37
CA GLU A 130 -10.65 10.57 -3.69
C GLU A 130 -11.90 10.89 -2.85
N LEU A 131 -12.64 9.86 -2.42
CA LEU A 131 -13.83 10.03 -1.59
C LEU A 131 -13.49 10.23 -0.12
N THR A 132 -12.56 9.46 0.44
CA THR A 132 -12.44 9.32 1.90
C THR A 132 -11.03 9.53 2.46
N ALA A 133 -9.98 9.46 1.66
CA ALA A 133 -8.62 9.55 2.18
C ALA A 133 -8.25 10.97 2.60
N LEU A 134 -7.40 11.04 3.61
CA LEU A 134 -6.90 12.27 4.21
C LEU A 134 -5.37 12.26 4.19
N GLU A 135 -4.78 13.42 3.94
CA GLU A 135 -3.38 13.67 4.26
C GLU A 135 -3.26 13.92 5.76
N VAL A 136 -2.26 13.32 6.39
CA VAL A 136 -1.96 13.52 7.81
C VAL A 136 -0.69 14.34 7.92
N GLU A 137 -0.82 15.52 8.53
CA GLU A 137 0.31 16.33 8.94
C GLU A 137 0.51 16.18 10.45
N ARG A 138 1.76 16.14 10.89
CA ARG A 138 2.13 16.09 12.31
C ARG A 138 3.05 17.24 12.63
N ASP A 139 2.69 18.03 13.65
CA ASP A 139 3.59 19.06 14.16
C ASP A 139 4.69 18.48 15.07
N GLU A 140 5.65 19.32 15.45
CA GLU A 140 6.78 18.95 16.32
C GLU A 140 6.33 18.49 17.72
N ASP A 141 5.13 18.88 18.15
CA ASP A 141 4.53 18.50 19.44
C ASP A 141 3.69 17.20 19.33
N GLY A 142 3.62 16.60 18.14
CA GLY A 142 2.90 15.37 17.86
C GLY A 142 1.39 15.54 17.70
N HIS A 143 0.88 16.76 17.51
CA HIS A 143 -0.51 16.97 17.15
C HIS A 143 -0.73 16.63 15.68
N GLU A 144 -1.76 15.83 15.42
CA GLU A 144 -2.17 15.47 14.07
C GLU A 144 -3.22 16.45 13.54
N THR A 145 -2.97 16.99 12.35
CA THR A 145 -3.97 17.62 11.51
C THR A 145 -4.26 16.72 10.32
N THR A 146 -5.50 16.78 9.82
CA THR A 146 -5.89 16.04 8.62
C THR A 146 -6.55 16.97 7.63
N GLU A 147 -6.14 16.85 6.37
CA GLU A 147 -6.73 17.58 5.25
C GLU A 147 -7.22 16.58 4.20
N LYS A 148 -8.34 16.91 3.54
CA LYS A 148 -8.82 16.12 2.41
C LYS A 148 -8.23 16.72 1.12
N PRO A 149 -7.35 15.99 0.39
CA PRO A 149 -6.79 16.49 -0.85
C PRO A 149 -7.87 16.72 -1.91
N SER A 150 -7.65 17.73 -2.78
CA SER A 150 -8.55 18.00 -3.90
C SER A 150 -8.41 16.95 -5.01
N ALA A 151 -9.33 16.95 -5.98
CA ALA A 151 -9.26 16.03 -7.12
C ALA A 151 -8.03 16.29 -7.99
N GLU A 152 -7.61 17.55 -8.12
CA GLU A 152 -6.39 17.94 -8.85
C GLU A 152 -5.14 17.39 -8.15
N VAL A 153 -5.08 17.50 -6.82
CA VAL A 153 -3.96 16.94 -6.03
C VAL A 153 -3.92 15.42 -6.19
N TRP A 154 -5.06 14.72 -6.10
CA TRP A 154 -5.10 13.27 -6.33
C TRP A 154 -4.62 12.86 -7.73
N ALA A 155 -4.97 13.63 -8.76
CA ALA A 155 -4.50 13.38 -10.11
C ALA A 155 -2.97 13.47 -10.21
N GLU A 156 -2.35 14.46 -9.55
CA GLU A 156 -0.89 14.60 -9.48
C GLU A 156 -0.24 13.51 -8.64
N VAL A 157 -0.83 13.18 -7.49
CA VAL A 157 -0.40 12.08 -6.61
C VAL A 157 -0.33 10.78 -7.40
N PHE A 158 -1.41 10.38 -8.08
CA PHE A 158 -1.44 9.12 -8.83
C PHE A 158 -0.52 9.09 -10.06
N GLN A 159 -0.07 10.24 -10.57
CA GLN A 159 0.94 10.31 -11.64
C GLN A 159 2.36 10.14 -11.12
N ASN A 160 2.60 10.47 -9.85
CA ASN A 160 3.93 10.45 -9.24
C ASN A 160 4.15 9.28 -8.29
N LEU A 161 3.08 8.61 -7.87
CA LEU A 161 3.13 7.49 -6.95
C LEU A 161 3.92 6.31 -7.54
N SER A 162 4.74 5.68 -6.72
CA SER A 162 5.42 4.45 -7.13
C SER A 162 4.43 3.27 -7.19
N SER A 163 4.77 2.22 -7.96
CA SER A 163 3.95 1.00 -8.01
C SER A 163 3.87 0.30 -6.65
N GLY A 164 4.91 0.45 -5.81
CA GLY A 164 4.95 -0.11 -4.46
C GLY A 164 3.94 0.59 -3.55
N ASP A 165 3.98 1.92 -3.50
CA ASP A 165 3.06 2.72 -2.70
C ASP A 165 1.61 2.53 -3.16
N LEU A 166 1.38 2.40 -4.47
CA LEU A 166 0.04 2.18 -5.01
C LEU A 166 -0.49 0.82 -4.56
N THR A 167 0.38 -0.18 -4.53
CA THR A 167 0.03 -1.51 -4.02
C THR A 167 -0.31 -1.42 -2.53
N SER A 168 0.48 -0.72 -1.72
CA SER A 168 0.20 -0.52 -0.29
C SER A 168 -1.14 0.17 -0.06
N LEU A 169 -1.46 1.22 -0.83
CA LEU A 169 -2.76 1.90 -0.78
C LEU A 169 -3.91 0.96 -1.19
N VAL A 170 -3.73 0.14 -2.23
CA VAL A 170 -4.73 -0.85 -2.66
C VAL A 170 -4.98 -1.87 -1.56
N LEU A 171 -3.93 -2.42 -0.95
CA LEU A 171 -4.06 -3.37 0.15
C LEU A 171 -4.76 -2.74 1.35
N ALA A 172 -4.37 -1.55 1.77
CA ALA A 172 -5.00 -0.83 2.87
C ALA A 172 -6.49 -0.58 2.59
N GLN A 173 -6.84 -0.11 1.40
CA GLN A 173 -8.23 0.13 1.00
C GLN A 173 -9.05 -1.16 1.01
N ILE A 174 -8.54 -2.24 0.43
CA ILE A 174 -9.26 -3.50 0.35
C ILE A 174 -9.41 -4.12 1.74
N GLU A 175 -8.36 -4.14 2.57
CA GLU A 175 -8.45 -4.70 3.91
C GLU A 175 -9.43 -3.95 4.83
N LEU A 176 -9.63 -2.65 4.62
CA LEU A 176 -10.63 -1.86 5.37
C LEU A 176 -12.07 -2.10 4.89
N ASN A 177 -12.27 -2.40 3.61
CA ASN A 177 -13.61 -2.36 2.99
C ASN A 177 -14.14 -3.73 2.55
N GLU A 178 -13.24 -4.66 2.30
CA GLU A 178 -13.56 -6.06 2.11
C GLU A 178 -13.26 -6.77 3.43
N THR A 179 -14.28 -7.34 4.05
CA THR A 179 -14.03 -8.40 5.02
C THR A 179 -13.37 -9.53 4.24
N VAL A 180 -12.06 -9.72 4.38
CA VAL A 180 -11.35 -10.83 3.74
C VAL A 180 -11.97 -12.12 4.27
N TYR A 181 -12.93 -12.67 3.53
CA TYR A 181 -13.46 -13.99 3.80
C TYR A 181 -12.36 -14.97 3.40
N VAL A 182 -11.43 -15.23 4.32
CA VAL A 182 -10.51 -16.36 4.24
C VAL A 182 -11.33 -17.62 4.55
N GLY A 183 -12.25 -17.96 3.65
CA GLY A 183 -13.30 -18.93 3.91
C GLY A 183 -13.90 -19.47 2.61
N GLY A 184 -13.16 -20.36 1.96
CA GLY A 184 -13.73 -21.39 1.10
C GLY A 184 -14.05 -20.98 -0.33
N TYR A 185 -13.08 -21.16 -1.23
CA TYR A 185 -13.37 -21.74 -2.54
C TYR A 185 -13.93 -23.17 -2.33
N ALA A 186 -15.20 -23.27 -1.92
CA ALA A 186 -15.97 -24.50 -1.96
C ALA A 186 -16.98 -24.40 -3.10
N ALA A 187 -16.51 -24.79 -4.28
CA ALA A 187 -17.26 -25.28 -5.44
C ALA A 187 -18.78 -25.05 -5.43
N ALA A 188 -19.24 -23.97 -6.07
CA ALA A 188 -20.54 -24.01 -6.74
C ALA A 188 -20.37 -24.71 -8.11
N LYS A 189 -20.13 -26.03 -8.07
CA LYS A 189 -20.36 -26.87 -9.24
C LYS A 189 -21.88 -27.08 -9.33
N LYS A 190 -22.56 -26.31 -10.19
CA LYS A 190 -23.84 -26.73 -10.74
C LYS A 190 -23.55 -27.68 -11.89
N GLY A 191 -24.05 -28.91 -11.78
CA GLY A 191 -23.92 -29.99 -12.76
C GLY A 191 -24.31 -31.29 -12.12
#